data_AF-A0A6J8F4H1-F1
#
_entry.id   AF-A0A6J8F4H1-F1
#
_cell.length_a   1.000
_cell.length_b   1.000
_cell.length_c   1.000
_cell.angle_alpha   90.00
_cell.angle_beta   90.00
_cell.angle_gamma   90.00
#
_symmetry.space_group_name_H-M   'P 1'
#
loop_
_entity.id
_entity.type
_entity.pdbx_description
1 polymer ?
#
loop_
_entity_poly.entity_id
_entity_poly.type
_entity_poly.pdbx_seq_one_letter_code
_entity_poly.pdbx_strand_id
1 'polypeptide(L)'
;MPRDNLSKNLNKTVQTLIALRRDLTNKENKENKDHKEGKKKSGEKASKQAKRTLSDVEKSEESDNSVNLSSDFDGISKDLGEIKSALKDNIKKDDLTKALENLVKQSDIEQIVTNIVDKLLGTLKNEIKNEVNDKVTEITNKQNTEIQLLKSQNSTLSNQLEKQNIRLNSIIEMEDTTNKSYVALSMANYNEQYSRKFNIKMVNFQTENDENLRGYFLKTVKDDLNLKLEKRDIVAIHNFFVF
;
A
#
# COMPACT_ATOMS: atom_id res chain seq x y z
N MET A 1 22.23 -35.52 -2.39
CA MET A 1 21.16 -35.33 -1.40
C MET A 1 21.25 -33.93 -0.75
N PRO A 2 20.55 -32.90 -1.28
CA PRO A 2 20.50 -31.56 -0.67
C PRO A 2 19.08 -31.05 -0.30
N ARG A 3 18.01 -31.85 -0.47
CA ARG A 3 16.62 -31.40 -0.31
C ARG A 3 16.23 -31.07 1.15
N ASP A 4 16.84 -31.73 2.14
CA ASP A 4 16.44 -31.56 3.55
C ASP A 4 16.93 -30.24 4.17
N ASN A 5 18.02 -29.67 3.65
CA ASN A 5 18.54 -28.39 4.13
C ASN A 5 17.72 -27.20 3.63
N LEU A 6 17.13 -27.30 2.43
CA LEU A 6 16.26 -26.26 1.89
C LEU A 6 14.94 -26.19 2.68
N SER A 7 14.34 -27.35 2.99
CA SER A 7 13.09 -27.43 3.76
C SER A 7 13.21 -26.84 5.17
N LYS A 8 14.33 -27.14 5.86
CA LYS A 8 14.59 -26.58 7.21
C LYS A 8 14.78 -25.07 7.19
N ASN A 9 15.48 -24.53 6.18
CA ASN A 9 15.64 -23.08 6.05
C ASN A 9 14.33 -22.38 5.69
N LEU A 10 13.50 -22.97 4.81
CA LEU A 10 12.19 -22.39 4.48
C LEU A 10 11.28 -22.31 5.71
N ASN A 11 11.22 -23.39 6.49
CA ASN A 11 10.42 -23.43 7.72
C ASN A 11 10.89 -22.40 8.75
N LYS A 12 12.21 -22.22 8.90
CA LYS A 12 12.76 -21.20 9.80
C LYS A 12 12.36 -19.79 9.36
N THR A 13 12.44 -19.50 8.06
CA THR A 13 12.03 -18.19 7.49
C THR A 13 10.54 -17.91 7.69
N VAL A 14 9.69 -18.92 7.46
CA VAL A 14 8.23 -18.80 7.65
C VAL A 14 7.89 -18.50 9.11
N GLN A 15 8.54 -19.18 10.06
CA GLN A 15 8.33 -18.94 11.49
C GLN A 15 8.75 -17.51 11.90
N THR A 16 9.86 -17.00 11.38
CA THR A 16 10.31 -15.62 11.63
C THR A 16 9.32 -14.59 11.08
N LEU A 17 8.75 -14.83 9.89
CA LEU A 17 7.75 -13.94 9.30
C LEU A 17 6.43 -13.92 10.10
N ILE A 18 6.01 -15.06 10.64
CA ILE A 18 4.83 -15.14 11.52
C ILE A 18 5.04 -14.36 12.82
N ALA A 19 6.23 -14.45 13.41
CA ALA A 19 6.58 -13.70 14.62
C ALA A 19 6.54 -12.19 14.39
N LEU A 20 7.19 -11.71 13.31
CA LEU A 20 7.21 -10.29 12.95
C LEU A 20 5.79 -9.73 12.68
N ARG A 21 4.92 -10.53 12.05
CA ARG A 21 3.52 -10.12 11.82
C ARG A 21 2.75 -9.93 13.12
N ARG A 22 2.93 -10.81 14.11
CA ARG A 22 2.28 -10.66 15.43
C ARG A 22 2.74 -9.40 16.15
N ASP A 23 4.03 -9.09 16.09
CA ASP A 23 4.59 -7.91 16.76
C ASP A 23 4.07 -6.60 16.14
N LEU A 24 3.94 -6.54 14.81
CA LEU A 24 3.34 -5.39 14.12
C LEU A 24 1.87 -5.19 14.52
N THR A 25 1.10 -6.27 14.56
CA THR A 25 -0.33 -6.20 14.92
C THR A 25 -0.52 -5.72 16.37
N ASN A 26 0.37 -6.14 17.28
CA ASN A 26 0.35 -5.70 18.67
C ASN A 26 0.73 -4.22 18.83
N LYS A 27 1.62 -3.70 17.98
CA LYS A 27 2.02 -2.30 17.99
C LYS A 27 0.91 -1.37 17.49
N GLU A 28 0.23 -1.73 16.40
CA GLU A 28 -0.91 -0.98 15.86
C GLU A 28 -2.08 -0.89 16.85
N ASN A 29 -2.34 -1.96 17.60
CA ASN A 29 -3.39 -1.97 18.62
C ASN A 29 -3.05 -1.11 19.85
N LYS A 30 -1.76 -0.89 20.14
CA LYS A 30 -1.32 -0.03 21.23
C LYS A 30 -1.44 1.45 20.86
N GLU A 31 -1.02 1.83 19.66
CA GLU A 31 -1.07 3.22 19.18
C GLU A 31 -2.53 3.73 19.01
N ASN A 32 -3.46 2.86 18.62
CA ASN A 32 -4.88 3.23 18.51
C ASN A 32 -5.59 3.42 19.86
N LYS A 33 -5.03 2.90 20.96
CA LYS A 33 -5.61 3.06 22.30
C LYS A 33 -5.26 4.43 22.90
N ASP A 34 -4.09 4.97 22.60
CA ASP A 34 -3.59 6.24 23.15
C ASP A 34 -4.21 7.48 22.47
N HIS A 35 -4.76 7.34 21.26
CA HIS A 35 -5.38 8.47 20.55
C HIS A 35 -6.85 8.74 20.89
N LYS A 36 -7.52 7.90 21.69
CA LYS A 36 -8.95 8.08 22.02
C LYS A 36 -9.25 8.89 23.29
N GLU A 37 -8.26 9.28 24.09
CA GLU A 37 -8.51 9.98 25.37
C GLU A 37 -8.29 11.51 25.37
N GLY A 38 -7.78 12.12 24.29
CA GLY A 38 -7.40 13.54 24.29
C GLY A 38 -8.16 14.41 23.28
N LYS A 39 -9.44 14.75 23.52
CA LYS A 39 -10.08 15.92 22.88
C LYS A 39 -11.44 16.28 23.51
N LYS A 40 -11.45 17.23 24.46
CA LYS A 40 -12.60 18.11 24.74
C LYS A 40 -12.16 19.57 24.69
N LYS A 41 -13.02 20.37 24.07
CA LYS A 41 -12.81 21.71 23.49
C LYS A 41 -12.89 22.83 24.55
N SER A 42 -12.09 23.88 24.41
CA SER A 42 -12.39 25.21 24.95
C SER A 42 -12.40 26.23 23.80
N GLY A 43 -13.45 27.04 23.75
CA GLY A 43 -13.71 28.04 22.72
C GLY A 43 -13.50 29.46 23.25
N GLU A 44 -12.82 30.25 22.43
CA GLU A 44 -12.58 31.69 22.48
C GLU A 44 -13.82 32.54 22.20
N LYS A 45 -13.81 33.79 22.71
CA LYS A 45 -14.21 35.07 22.07
C LYS A 45 -14.08 36.19 23.13
N ALA A 46 -13.26 37.22 23.02
CA ALA A 46 -13.05 38.28 22.01
C ALA A 46 -13.58 39.66 22.51
N SER A 47 -12.75 40.66 22.27
CA SER A 47 -12.65 42.05 22.76
C SER A 47 -13.81 43.02 22.44
N LYS A 48 -13.82 44.18 23.12
CA LYS A 48 -14.14 45.50 22.52
C LYS A 48 -13.60 46.67 23.36
N GLN A 49 -12.87 47.56 22.69
CA GLN A 49 -12.35 48.85 23.16
C GLN A 49 -13.41 49.96 22.99
N ALA A 50 -13.31 51.03 23.78
CA ALA A 50 -13.91 52.33 23.47
C ALA A 50 -12.94 53.48 23.85
N LYS A 51 -12.73 54.37 22.88
CA LYS A 51 -11.83 55.53 22.88
C LYS A 51 -12.72 56.77 22.77
N ARG A 52 -12.54 57.79 23.61
CA ARG A 52 -13.13 59.14 23.41
C ARG A 52 -12.17 60.22 23.91
N THR A 53 -11.96 61.20 23.07
CA THR A 53 -11.08 62.38 23.21
C THR A 53 -11.89 63.64 23.46
N LEU A 54 -11.23 64.60 24.14
CA LEU A 54 -11.62 65.98 24.42
C LEU A 54 -11.80 66.85 23.15
N SER A 55 -12.62 67.91 23.27
CA SER A 55 -12.18 69.32 23.15
C SER A 55 -13.41 70.24 23.19
N ASP A 56 -13.40 71.28 24.03
CA ASP A 56 -14.03 72.58 23.74
C ASP A 56 -13.35 73.67 24.58
N VAL A 57 -12.88 74.71 23.90
CA VAL A 57 -12.19 75.90 24.42
C VAL A 57 -12.97 77.09 23.87
N GLU A 58 -13.54 77.91 24.74
CA GLU A 58 -14.22 79.16 24.38
C GLU A 58 -13.37 80.40 24.69
N LYS A 59 -13.40 81.31 23.71
CA LYS A 59 -12.85 82.67 23.62
C LYS A 59 -13.53 83.61 24.63
N SER A 60 -12.80 84.33 25.48
CA SER A 60 -12.23 85.69 25.30
C SER A 60 -13.25 86.81 25.01
N GLU A 61 -13.48 87.68 26.01
CA GLU A 61 -13.96 89.05 25.84
C GLU A 61 -12.91 90.02 26.41
N GLU A 62 -12.60 91.06 25.63
CA GLU A 62 -11.72 92.18 25.96
C GLU A 62 -12.52 93.29 26.66
N SER A 63 -11.91 94.00 27.61
CA SER A 63 -12.31 95.37 27.92
C SER A 63 -11.15 96.20 28.45
N ASP A 64 -10.98 97.36 27.82
CA ASP A 64 -10.05 98.46 28.08
C ASP A 64 -9.85 98.84 29.55
N ASN A 65 -8.60 99.13 29.93
CA ASN A 65 -8.31 100.42 30.56
C ASN A 65 -6.81 100.76 30.53
N SER A 66 -6.55 101.98 30.06
CA SER A 66 -5.25 102.62 30.11
C SER A 66 -5.03 103.32 31.46
N VAL A 67 -3.76 103.56 31.79
CA VAL A 67 -3.20 104.32 32.95
C VAL A 67 -2.70 103.46 34.12
N ASN A 68 -1.49 102.89 34.00
CA ASN A 68 -0.35 103.13 34.92
C ASN A 68 0.93 102.34 34.52
N LEU A 69 1.62 102.79 33.47
CA LEU A 69 2.79 102.12 32.86
C LEU A 69 4.04 101.97 33.74
N SER A 70 4.09 102.56 34.95
CA SER A 70 5.25 102.43 35.85
C SER A 70 5.05 101.42 36.98
N SER A 71 3.81 101.20 37.45
CA SER A 71 3.50 100.16 38.44
C SER A 71 3.21 98.81 37.79
N ASP A 72 2.74 98.82 36.54
CA ASP A 72 2.52 97.60 35.76
C ASP A 72 3.82 96.93 35.34
N PHE A 73 4.91 97.68 35.15
CA PHE A 73 6.21 97.07 34.84
C PHE A 73 6.83 96.38 36.07
N ASP A 74 6.63 96.96 37.27
CA ASP A 74 7.00 96.34 38.54
C ASP A 74 6.08 95.15 38.87
N GLY A 75 4.78 95.25 38.56
CA GLY A 75 3.81 94.16 38.66
C GLY A 75 4.14 93.01 37.71
N ILE A 76 4.39 93.28 36.44
CA ILE A 76 4.82 92.30 35.43
C ILE A 76 6.19 91.73 35.78
N SER A 77 7.13 92.52 36.32
CA SER A 77 8.43 92.00 36.78
C SER A 77 8.28 91.09 38.01
N LYS A 78 7.33 91.40 38.90
CA LYS A 78 7.03 90.60 40.08
C LYS A 78 6.27 89.33 39.71
N ASP A 79 5.30 89.42 38.81
CA ASP A 79 4.57 88.30 38.24
C ASP A 79 5.49 87.42 37.40
N LEU A 80 6.41 87.99 36.60
CA LEU A 80 7.46 87.22 35.92
C LEU A 80 8.43 86.59 36.92
N GLY A 81 8.71 87.25 38.04
CA GLY A 81 9.51 86.71 39.14
C GLY A 81 8.82 85.55 39.86
N GLU A 82 7.52 85.67 40.10
CA GLU A 82 6.66 84.64 40.68
C GLU A 82 6.42 83.49 39.72
N ILE A 83 6.15 83.74 38.44
CA ILE A 83 6.06 82.73 37.37
C ILE A 83 7.40 82.02 37.21
N LYS A 84 8.52 82.75 37.21
CA LYS A 84 9.87 82.16 37.14
C LYS A 84 10.20 81.33 38.38
N SER A 85 9.79 81.76 39.57
CA SER A 85 9.99 80.99 40.82
C SER A 85 9.07 79.79 40.89
N ALA A 86 7.81 79.93 40.51
CA ALA A 86 6.84 78.85 40.39
C ALA A 86 7.24 77.82 39.34
N LEU A 87 7.82 78.23 38.20
CA LEU A 87 8.39 77.31 37.21
C LEU A 87 9.63 76.59 37.73
N LYS A 88 10.47 77.29 38.51
CA LYS A 88 11.69 76.72 39.11
C LYS A 88 11.37 75.72 40.23
N ASP A 89 10.27 75.95 40.95
CA ASP A 89 9.83 75.11 42.07
C ASP A 89 8.86 73.99 41.66
N ASN A 90 8.09 74.16 40.57
CA ASN A 90 7.13 73.16 40.07
C ASN A 90 7.71 72.18 39.05
N ILE A 91 8.83 72.47 38.40
CA ILE A 91 9.50 71.52 37.51
C ILE A 91 10.81 71.11 38.18
N LYS A 92 10.70 70.17 39.11
CA LYS A 92 11.89 69.61 39.75
C LYS A 92 12.57 68.65 38.78
N LYS A 93 13.90 68.62 38.85
CA LYS A 93 14.71 67.66 38.08
C LYS A 93 14.17 66.23 38.24
N ASP A 94 13.72 65.89 39.45
CA ASP A 94 13.10 64.62 39.83
C ASP A 94 11.80 64.30 39.08
N ASP A 95 10.98 65.29 38.74
CA ASP A 95 9.75 65.07 37.96
C ASP A 95 10.08 64.79 36.50
N LEU A 96 11.13 65.42 35.97
CA LEU A 96 11.70 65.11 34.67
C LEU A 96 12.35 63.72 34.64
N THR A 97 13.07 63.32 35.69
CA THR A 97 13.64 61.97 35.82
C THR A 97 12.56 60.90 35.92
N LYS A 98 11.47 61.15 36.65
CA LYS A 98 10.31 60.23 36.73
C LYS A 98 9.54 60.12 35.42
N ALA A 99 9.41 61.24 34.68
CA ALA A 99 8.81 61.21 33.34
C ALA A 99 9.70 60.43 32.35
N LEU A 100 11.03 60.57 32.46
CA LEU A 100 12.02 59.80 31.69
C LEU A 100 12.08 58.32 32.10
N GLU A 101 11.88 57.98 33.38
CA GLU A 101 11.76 56.58 33.82
C GLU A 101 10.52 55.88 33.25
N ASN A 102 9.47 56.63 32.94
CA ASN A 102 8.28 56.14 32.26
C ASN A 102 8.41 56.15 30.73
N LEU A 103 9.51 56.68 30.19
CA LEU A 103 9.80 56.73 28.77
C LEU A 103 10.49 55.42 28.38
N VAL A 104 9.76 54.55 27.66
CA VAL A 104 10.21 53.27 27.06
C VAL A 104 11.36 52.61 27.82
N LYS A 105 11.02 51.75 28.79
CA LYS A 105 12.04 51.03 29.53
C LYS A 105 12.72 50.02 28.61
N GLN A 106 13.99 49.76 28.85
CA GLN A 106 14.72 48.71 28.13
C GLN A 106 13.99 47.35 28.23
N SER A 107 13.32 47.08 29.37
CA SER A 107 12.46 45.91 29.55
C SER A 107 11.31 45.82 28.56
N ASP A 108 10.72 46.96 28.17
CA ASP A 108 9.59 46.99 27.22
C ASP A 108 10.08 46.65 25.81
N ILE A 109 11.26 47.13 25.44
CA ILE A 109 11.92 46.80 24.17
C ILE A 109 12.29 45.32 24.15
N GLU A 110 12.91 44.81 25.22
CA GLU A 110 13.26 43.38 25.36
C GLU A 110 12.00 42.51 25.21
N GLN A 111 10.90 42.87 25.88
CA GLN A 111 9.66 42.11 25.80
C GLN A 111 9.02 42.14 24.41
N ILE A 112 9.09 43.28 23.70
CA ILE A 112 8.66 43.38 22.30
C ILE A 112 9.52 42.49 21.40
N VAL A 113 10.85 42.54 21.55
CA VAL A 113 11.79 41.72 20.76
C VAL A 113 11.54 40.24 21.01
N THR A 114 11.42 39.81 22.28
CA THR A 114 11.11 38.42 22.63
C THR A 114 9.79 37.98 22.00
N ASN A 115 8.73 38.78 22.11
CA ASN A 115 7.43 38.45 21.50
C ASN A 115 7.49 38.33 19.98
N ILE A 116 8.29 39.17 19.31
CA ILE A 116 8.49 39.11 17.85
C ILE A 116 9.27 37.84 17.49
N VAL A 117 10.37 37.55 18.19
CA VAL A 117 11.21 36.38 17.96
C VAL A 117 10.40 35.10 18.19
N ASP A 118 9.63 35.02 19.28
CA ASP A 118 8.79 33.85 19.58
C ASP A 118 7.71 33.63 18.53
N LYS A 119 7.08 34.71 18.03
CA LYS A 119 6.12 34.62 16.92
C LYS A 119 6.77 34.16 15.63
N LEU A 120 7.95 34.69 15.28
CA LEU A 120 8.67 34.30 14.08
C LEU A 120 9.11 32.83 14.16
N LEU A 121 9.70 32.40 15.27
CA LEU A 121 10.10 31.02 15.51
C LEU A 121 8.89 30.08 15.52
N GLY A 122 7.78 30.49 16.13
CA GLY A 122 6.53 29.73 16.13
C GLY A 122 5.96 29.55 14.73
N THR A 123 5.97 30.61 13.92
CA THR A 123 5.49 30.59 12.53
C THR A 123 6.38 29.71 11.67
N LEU A 124 7.69 29.89 11.73
CA LEU A 124 8.67 29.09 10.99
C LEU A 124 8.58 27.61 11.36
N LYS A 125 8.44 27.29 12.65
CA LYS A 125 8.26 25.91 13.12
C LYS A 125 7.01 25.27 12.55
N ASN A 126 5.91 26.01 12.50
CA ASN A 126 4.64 25.51 11.95
C ASN A 126 4.75 25.30 10.43
N GLU A 127 5.39 26.21 9.72
CA GLU A 127 5.59 26.13 8.28
C GLU A 127 6.47 24.92 7.90
N ILE A 128 7.60 24.74 8.58
CA ILE A 128 8.46 23.56 8.42
C ILE A 128 7.68 22.27 8.74
N LYS A 129 6.91 22.26 9.83
CA LYS A 129 6.12 21.08 10.21
C LYS A 129 5.07 20.73 9.16
N ASN A 130 4.41 21.73 8.57
CA ASN A 130 3.43 21.52 7.52
C ASN A 130 4.09 21.00 6.25
N GLU A 131 5.19 21.61 5.79
CA GLU A 131 5.90 21.16 4.58
C GLU A 131 6.45 19.73 4.74
N VAL A 132 7.00 19.40 5.91
CA VAL A 132 7.46 18.04 6.22
C VAL A 132 6.29 17.06 6.20
N ASN A 133 5.16 17.40 6.83
CA ASN A 133 3.98 16.55 6.82
C ASN A 133 3.44 16.34 5.41
N ASP A 134 3.40 17.39 4.58
CA ASP A 134 2.92 17.31 3.20
C ASP A 134 3.82 16.39 2.37
N LYS A 135 5.14 16.54 2.47
CA LYS A 135 6.11 15.65 1.79
C LYS A 135 6.02 14.21 2.29
N VAL A 136 5.89 14.00 3.60
CA VAL A 136 5.72 12.65 4.16
C VAL A 136 4.43 12.03 3.65
N THR A 137 3.34 12.79 3.60
CA THR A 137 2.04 12.30 3.10
C THR A 137 2.12 11.97 1.61
N GLU A 138 2.77 12.81 0.80
CA GLU A 138 2.98 12.56 -0.62
C GLU A 138 3.79 11.28 -0.86
N ILE A 139 4.92 11.11 -0.17
CA ILE A 139 5.76 9.91 -0.26
C ILE A 139 4.98 8.68 0.19
N THR A 140 4.24 8.77 1.31
CA THR A 140 3.42 7.66 1.82
C THR A 140 2.36 7.25 0.80
N ASN A 141 1.72 8.21 0.15
CA ASN A 141 0.72 7.92 -0.88
C ASN A 141 1.33 7.24 -2.10
N LYS A 142 2.49 7.71 -2.58
CA LYS A 142 3.23 7.08 -3.68
C LYS A 142 3.64 5.64 -3.36
N GLN A 143 4.14 5.41 -2.14
CA GLN A 143 4.50 4.06 -1.69
C GLN A 143 3.26 3.16 -1.59
N ASN A 144 2.13 3.68 -1.11
CA ASN A 144 0.89 2.92 -1.01
C ASN A 144 0.35 2.51 -2.38
N THR A 145 0.41 3.37 -3.39
CA THR A 145 -0.01 3.02 -4.75
C THR A 145 0.90 1.97 -5.37
N GLU A 146 2.22 2.06 -5.16
CA GLU A 146 3.18 1.07 -5.60
C GLU A 146 2.95 -0.29 -4.92
N ILE A 147 2.69 -0.30 -3.61
CA ILE A 147 2.34 -1.52 -2.87
C ILE A 147 1.07 -2.16 -3.43
N GLN A 148 0.04 -1.37 -3.75
CA GLN A 148 -1.19 -1.88 -4.35
C GLN A 148 -0.95 -2.48 -5.73
N LEU A 149 -0.14 -1.81 -6.56
CA LEU A 149 0.24 -2.30 -7.88
C LEU A 149 0.98 -3.64 -7.77
N LEU A 150 2.00 -3.71 -6.91
CA LEU A 150 2.77 -4.93 -6.67
C LEU A 150 1.89 -6.08 -6.14
N LYS A 151 0.95 -5.78 -5.24
CA LYS A 151 -0.02 -6.79 -4.76
C LYS A 151 -0.91 -7.32 -5.89
N SER A 152 -1.40 -6.44 -6.76
CA SER A 152 -2.21 -6.82 -7.93
C SER A 152 -1.42 -7.67 -8.92
N GLN A 153 -0.18 -7.28 -9.22
CA GLN A 153 0.73 -8.05 -10.07
C GLN A 153 1.04 -9.42 -9.47
N ASN A 154 1.32 -9.50 -8.18
CA ASN A 154 1.59 -10.77 -7.49
C ASN A 154 0.37 -11.70 -7.50
N SER A 155 -0.84 -11.16 -7.33
CA SER A 155 -2.08 -11.93 -7.49
C SER A 155 -2.25 -12.44 -8.93
N THR A 156 -1.95 -11.61 -9.93
CA THR A 156 -2.03 -11.99 -11.35
C THR A 156 -1.04 -13.11 -11.68
N LEU A 157 0.21 -12.99 -11.23
CA LEU A 157 1.25 -13.99 -11.42
C LEU A 157 0.90 -15.31 -10.72
N SER A 158 0.36 -15.24 -9.50
CA SER A 158 -0.09 -16.43 -8.77
C SER A 158 -1.19 -17.18 -9.53
N ASN A 159 -2.17 -16.45 -10.08
CA ASN A 159 -3.24 -17.03 -10.90
C ASN A 159 -2.70 -17.64 -12.21
N GLN A 160 -1.70 -17.02 -12.84
CA GLN A 160 -1.06 -17.57 -14.03
C GLN A 160 -0.29 -18.86 -13.71
N LEU A 161 0.41 -18.89 -12.58
CA LEU A 161 1.16 -20.06 -12.11
C LEU A 161 0.21 -21.23 -11.81
N GLU A 162 -0.92 -20.97 -11.15
CA GLU A 162 -1.96 -21.98 -10.91
C GLU A 162 -2.51 -22.56 -12.22
N LYS A 163 -2.86 -21.70 -13.20
CA LYS A 163 -3.31 -22.15 -14.53
C LYS A 163 -2.26 -22.99 -15.24
N GLN A 164 -0.98 -22.63 -15.15
CA GLN A 164 0.10 -23.41 -15.73
C GLN A 164 0.27 -24.77 -15.05
N ASN A 165 0.14 -24.85 -13.73
CA ASN A 165 0.19 -26.13 -13.00
C ASN A 165 -0.97 -27.05 -13.40
N ILE A 166 -2.18 -26.53 -13.56
CA ILE A 166 -3.32 -27.31 -14.05
C ILE A 166 -3.02 -27.88 -15.44
N ARG A 167 -2.48 -27.06 -16.35
CA ARG A 167 -2.10 -27.50 -17.70
C ARG A 167 -0.97 -28.54 -17.67
N LEU A 168 0.01 -28.38 -16.78
CA LEU A 168 1.10 -29.35 -16.62
C LEU A 168 0.54 -30.71 -16.19
N ASN A 169 -0.33 -30.72 -15.19
CA ASN A 169 -0.96 -31.95 -14.70
C ASN A 169 -1.77 -32.64 -15.79
N SER A 170 -2.52 -31.89 -16.61
CA SER A 170 -3.27 -32.50 -17.72
C SER A 170 -2.36 -33.13 -18.78
N ILE A 171 -1.19 -32.54 -19.04
CA ILE A 171 -0.19 -33.11 -19.96
C ILE A 171 0.37 -34.42 -19.41
N ILE A 172 0.68 -34.47 -18.11
CA ILE A 172 1.16 -35.69 -17.44
C ILE A 172 0.11 -36.80 -17.54
N GLU A 173 -1.17 -36.49 -17.28
CA GLU A 173 -2.27 -37.46 -17.41
C GLU A 173 -2.46 -37.96 -18.85
N MET A 174 -2.30 -37.08 -19.85
CA MET A 174 -2.32 -37.45 -21.26
C MET A 174 -1.15 -38.37 -21.64
N GLU A 175 0.05 -38.09 -21.14
CA GLU A 175 1.23 -38.93 -21.36
C GLU A 175 1.01 -40.34 -20.79
N ASP A 176 0.52 -40.44 -19.56
CA ASP A 176 0.17 -41.71 -18.92
C ASP A 176 -0.89 -42.48 -19.71
N THR A 177 -1.91 -41.78 -20.21
CA THR A 177 -2.97 -42.38 -21.02
C THR A 177 -2.42 -42.88 -22.37
N THR A 178 -1.51 -42.11 -22.97
CA THR A 178 -0.85 -42.47 -24.24
C THR A 178 0.02 -43.71 -24.04
N ASN A 179 0.80 -43.76 -22.96
CA ASN A 179 1.62 -44.92 -22.60
C ASN A 179 0.78 -46.18 -22.38
N LYS A 180 -0.32 -46.07 -21.62
CA LYS A 180 -1.28 -47.16 -21.43
C LYS A 180 -1.88 -47.63 -22.76
N SER A 181 -2.24 -46.71 -23.64
CA SER A 181 -2.79 -47.01 -24.97
C SER A 181 -1.77 -47.75 -25.83
N TYR A 182 -0.50 -47.34 -25.81
CA TYR A 182 0.58 -48.01 -26.53
C TYR A 182 0.79 -49.44 -26.03
N VAL A 183 0.83 -49.63 -24.72
CA VAL A 183 0.95 -50.97 -24.11
C VAL A 183 -0.25 -51.83 -24.48
N ALA A 184 -1.48 -51.30 -24.39
CA ALA A 184 -2.70 -52.02 -24.76
C ALA A 184 -2.69 -52.45 -26.23
N LEU A 185 -2.26 -51.56 -27.14
CA LEU A 185 -2.14 -51.87 -28.57
C LEU A 185 -1.09 -52.97 -28.82
N SER A 186 0.06 -52.89 -28.16
CA SER A 186 1.10 -53.91 -28.25
C SER A 186 0.59 -55.28 -27.77
N MET A 187 -0.12 -55.31 -26.63
CA MET A 187 -0.74 -56.53 -26.11
C MET A 187 -1.84 -57.07 -27.03
N ALA A 188 -2.67 -56.20 -27.62
CA ALA A 188 -3.71 -56.61 -28.57
C ALA A 188 -3.09 -57.24 -29.83
N ASN A 189 -2.07 -56.61 -30.40
CA ASN A 189 -1.32 -57.13 -31.55
C ASN A 189 -0.65 -58.47 -31.24
N TYR A 190 -0.04 -58.59 -30.05
CA TYR A 190 0.53 -59.84 -29.58
C TYR A 190 -0.55 -60.93 -29.49
N ASN A 191 -1.68 -60.65 -28.82
CA ASN A 191 -2.76 -61.60 -28.68
C ASN A 191 -3.36 -62.04 -30.03
N GLU A 192 -3.52 -61.12 -30.98
CA GLU A 192 -3.99 -61.42 -32.33
C GLU A 192 -3.02 -62.35 -33.06
N GLN A 193 -1.71 -62.09 -32.99
CA GLN A 193 -0.69 -62.95 -33.59
C GLN A 193 -0.68 -64.36 -32.97
N TYR A 194 -0.78 -64.46 -31.64
CA TYR A 194 -0.81 -65.75 -30.95
C TYR A 194 -2.07 -66.54 -31.25
N SER A 195 -3.22 -65.87 -31.32
CA SER A 195 -4.48 -66.49 -31.75
C SER A 195 -4.42 -67.04 -33.18
N ARG A 196 -3.62 -66.41 -34.05
CA ARG A 196 -3.48 -66.80 -35.46
C ARG A 196 -2.28 -67.70 -35.76
N LYS A 197 -1.35 -67.90 -34.81
CA LYS A 197 -0.08 -68.62 -35.04
C LYS A 197 -0.27 -70.05 -35.55
N PHE A 198 -1.37 -70.70 -35.18
CA PHE A 198 -1.70 -72.06 -35.61
C PHE A 198 -2.83 -72.11 -36.65
N ASN A 199 -3.27 -70.94 -37.14
CA ASN A 199 -4.32 -70.86 -38.14
C ASN A 199 -3.68 -70.95 -39.54
N ILE A 200 -4.08 -71.94 -40.31
CA ILE A 200 -3.72 -72.09 -41.71
C ILE A 200 -4.83 -71.47 -42.55
N LYS A 201 -4.49 -70.50 -43.40
CA LYS A 201 -5.44 -69.87 -44.32
C LYS A 201 -5.26 -70.45 -45.72
N MET A 202 -6.29 -71.13 -46.21
CA MET A 202 -6.39 -71.52 -47.62
C MET A 202 -7.18 -70.47 -48.39
N VAL A 203 -6.65 -70.02 -49.52
CA VAL A 203 -7.25 -68.98 -50.36
C VAL A 203 -7.54 -69.58 -51.73
N ASN A 204 -8.62 -69.13 -52.39
CA ASN A 204 -9.09 -69.64 -53.68
C ASN A 204 -9.40 -71.14 -53.67
N PHE A 205 -9.84 -71.66 -52.52
CA PHE A 205 -10.31 -73.04 -52.42
C PHE A 205 -11.69 -73.13 -53.09
N GLN A 206 -11.87 -74.09 -53.98
CA GLN A 206 -13.18 -74.34 -54.60
C GLN A 206 -14.12 -74.84 -53.50
N THR A 207 -15.30 -74.23 -53.38
CA THR A 207 -16.27 -74.58 -52.34
C THR A 207 -17.61 -74.93 -52.98
N GLU A 208 -18.19 -76.04 -52.56
CA GLU A 208 -19.58 -76.42 -52.81
C GLU A 208 -20.44 -76.22 -51.55
N ASN A 209 -21.76 -76.17 -51.69
CA ASN A 209 -22.66 -76.06 -50.55
C ASN A 209 -22.66 -77.36 -49.73
N ASP A 210 -22.62 -77.24 -48.39
CA ASP A 210 -22.64 -78.35 -47.41
C ASP A 210 -21.42 -79.31 -47.40
N GLU A 211 -20.25 -78.85 -47.85
CA GLU A 211 -19.04 -79.67 -47.86
C GLU A 211 -18.47 -80.02 -46.48
N ASN A 212 -17.93 -81.24 -46.36
CA ASN A 212 -17.12 -81.64 -45.23
C ASN A 212 -15.70 -81.05 -45.32
N LEU A 213 -15.57 -79.78 -44.93
CA LEU A 213 -14.32 -79.01 -45.00
C LEU A 213 -13.13 -79.73 -44.35
N ARG A 214 -13.34 -80.39 -43.20
CA ARG A 214 -12.27 -81.10 -42.47
C ARG A 214 -11.76 -82.31 -43.26
N GLY A 215 -12.65 -83.04 -43.92
CA GLY A 215 -12.28 -84.19 -44.76
C GLY A 215 -11.48 -83.77 -45.99
N TYR A 216 -11.94 -82.72 -46.67
CA TYR A 216 -11.26 -82.18 -47.84
C TYR A 216 -9.88 -81.63 -47.50
N PHE A 217 -9.76 -80.84 -46.43
CA PHE A 217 -8.47 -80.32 -45.97
C PHE A 217 -7.45 -81.45 -45.72
N LEU A 218 -7.84 -82.50 -45.00
CA LEU A 218 -6.97 -83.64 -44.72
C LEU A 218 -6.54 -84.38 -45.98
N LYS A 219 -7.45 -84.50 -46.96
CA LYS A 219 -7.14 -85.10 -48.26
C LYS A 219 -6.12 -84.24 -49.02
N THR A 220 -6.37 -82.94 -49.16
CA THR A 220 -5.46 -82.01 -49.86
C THR A 220 -4.07 -81.98 -49.22
N VAL A 221 -3.97 -81.88 -47.89
CA VAL A 221 -2.68 -81.89 -47.20
C VAL A 221 -1.93 -83.22 -47.40
N LYS A 222 -2.64 -84.33 -47.42
CA LYS A 222 -2.03 -85.64 -47.66
C LYS A 222 -1.58 -85.80 -49.12
N ASP A 223 -2.41 -85.39 -50.07
CA ASP A 223 -2.18 -85.61 -51.49
C ASP A 223 -1.10 -84.64 -52.02
N ASP A 224 -1.18 -83.35 -51.66
CA ASP A 224 -0.29 -82.30 -52.19
C ASP A 224 1.01 -82.15 -51.38
N LEU A 225 0.95 -82.33 -50.05
CA LEU A 225 2.09 -82.09 -49.15
C LEU A 225 2.67 -83.38 -48.55
N ASN A 226 2.04 -84.54 -48.79
CA ASN A 226 2.43 -85.84 -48.23
C ASN A 226 2.55 -85.83 -46.69
N LEU A 227 1.76 -84.99 -46.02
CA LEU A 227 1.74 -84.89 -44.56
C LEU A 227 0.57 -85.72 -44.00
N LYS A 228 0.87 -86.56 -43.01
CA LYS A 228 -0.15 -87.33 -42.28
C LYS A 228 -0.67 -86.51 -41.10
N LEU A 229 -1.83 -85.90 -41.29
CA LEU A 229 -2.59 -85.24 -40.23
C LEU A 229 -3.79 -86.09 -39.84
N GLU A 230 -4.15 -86.04 -38.56
CA GLU A 230 -5.34 -86.69 -38.04
C GLU A 230 -6.48 -85.68 -37.79
N LYS A 231 -7.72 -86.17 -37.74
CA LYS A 231 -8.90 -85.31 -37.49
C LYS A 231 -8.82 -84.56 -36.15
N ARG A 232 -8.13 -85.13 -35.15
CA ARG A 232 -7.94 -84.52 -33.82
C ARG A 232 -6.95 -83.36 -33.81
N ASP A 233 -6.08 -83.26 -34.81
CA ASP A 233 -5.09 -82.19 -34.91
C ASP A 233 -5.71 -80.87 -35.38
N ILE A 234 -6.92 -80.94 -35.95
CA ILE A 234 -7.68 -79.78 -36.43
C ILE A 234 -8.69 -79.41 -35.35
N VAL A 235 -8.44 -78.34 -34.60
CA VAL A 235 -9.36 -77.86 -33.55
C VAL A 235 -10.66 -77.34 -34.16
N ALA A 236 -10.57 -76.47 -35.15
CA ALA A 236 -11.72 -75.88 -35.84
C ALA A 236 -11.38 -75.58 -37.30
N ILE A 237 -12.40 -75.60 -38.16
CA ILE A 237 -12.30 -75.18 -39.56
C ILE A 237 -13.54 -74.37 -39.92
N HIS A 238 -13.34 -73.21 -40.53
CA HIS A 238 -14.41 -72.29 -40.88
C HIS A 238 -14.18 -71.80 -42.30
N ASN A 239 -15.26 -71.68 -43.08
CA ASN A 239 -15.24 -70.96 -44.34
C ASN A 239 -15.50 -69.47 -44.05
N PHE A 240 -14.65 -68.59 -44.58
CA PHE A 240 -14.77 -67.15 -44.38
C PHE A 240 -14.97 -66.47 -45.73
N PHE A 241 -16.20 -66.05 -46.01
CA PHE A 241 -16.50 -65.25 -47.18
C PHE A 241 -16.12 -63.80 -46.91
N VAL A 242 -15.23 -63.25 -47.73
CA VAL A 242 -15.00 -61.81 -47.81
C VAL A 242 -15.90 -61.30 -48.93
N PHE A 243 -16.92 -60.52 -48.56
CA PHE A 243 -17.78 -59.80 -49.50
C PHE A 243 -17.03 -58.61 -50.11
#